data_AF-A0A837NL97-F1
#
_entry.id   AF-A0A837NL97-F1
#
_cell.length_a   1.000
_cell.length_b   1.000
_cell.length_c   1.000
_cell.angle_alpha   90.00
_cell.angle_beta   90.00
_cell.angle_gamma   90.00
#
_symmetry.space_group_name_H-M   'P 1'
#
loop_
_entity.id
_entity.type
_entity.pdbx_description
1 polymer ?
#
loop_
_entity_poly.entity_id
_entity_poly.type
_entity_poly.pdbx_seq_one_letter_code
_entity_poly.pdbx_strand_id
1 'polypeptide(L)'
;TLDAANKTLAKNQKIQTHMGVLKQAATDRHVKATKALDEQLATKKTSQTAVTTAQAAVTKSQAAVQVAQSNFDKDNSAANKVTLQTTQAKLKTVQETLTAAQANLDKTNEHVMMAEEELANAKIEVSGTSRDFQMAQRDYDIVQPQAAVNQAKAAVTAKLQRVAGTQDQVVTAQRELSQAQAGLTTVRARTLATLTAAAEKPMTEKPVGERPVVSHSTGTSTSTNQSAAPQATPAKPTLNQSSSASVPTAQRVVTTQPRQATTVLRTTTSPAMAKPVTQQTVPTTATKTATLPQTGEQTNRVLTVLGFVLLAATSLFGFSKQQRRHKTTD
;
A
#
# COMPACT_ATOMS: atom_id res chain seq x y z
N THR A 1 14.43 -24.22 11.80
CA THR A 1 15.81 -24.04 11.32
C THR A 1 15.99 -22.60 10.87
N LEU A 2 17.20 -22.05 10.91
CA LEU A 2 17.50 -20.64 10.58
C LEU A 2 16.87 -20.17 9.25
N ASP A 3 16.85 -21.06 8.26
CA ASP A 3 16.22 -20.86 6.95
C ASP A 3 14.73 -20.50 7.06
N ALA A 4 13.96 -21.17 7.92
CA ALA A 4 12.55 -20.86 8.13
C ALA A 4 12.33 -19.46 8.73
N ALA A 5 13.20 -19.02 9.66
CA ALA A 5 13.10 -17.69 10.24
C ALA A 5 13.42 -16.58 9.22
N ASN A 6 14.44 -16.78 8.38
CA ASN A 6 14.78 -15.86 7.30
C ASN A 6 13.67 -15.79 6.24
N LYS A 7 13.05 -16.93 5.89
CA LYS A 7 11.89 -16.97 4.97
C LYS A 7 10.69 -16.22 5.52
N THR A 8 10.37 -16.39 6.81
CA THR A 8 9.28 -15.64 7.47
C THR A 8 9.56 -14.15 7.51
N LEU A 9 10.80 -13.74 7.82
CA LEU A 9 11.19 -12.33 7.81
C LEU A 9 11.02 -11.71 6.42
N ALA A 10 11.53 -12.36 5.37
CA ALA A 10 11.40 -11.89 4.00
C ALA A 10 9.92 -11.78 3.56
N LYS A 11 9.09 -12.77 3.95
CA LYS A 11 7.65 -12.74 3.69
C LYS A 11 6.98 -11.54 4.37
N ASN A 12 7.24 -11.30 5.66
CA ASN A 12 6.64 -10.18 6.39
C ASN A 12 7.11 -8.83 5.86
N GLN A 13 8.38 -8.73 5.45
CA GLN A 13 8.87 -7.53 4.77
C GLN A 13 8.09 -7.26 3.48
N LYS A 14 7.88 -8.29 2.66
CA LYS A 14 7.11 -8.17 1.42
C LYS A 14 5.66 -7.73 1.71
N ILE A 15 5.02 -8.33 2.71
CA ILE A 15 3.65 -7.96 3.12
C ILE A 15 3.60 -6.50 3.57
N GLN A 16 4.51 -6.06 4.44
CA GLN A 16 4.59 -4.67 4.89
C GLN A 16 4.71 -3.70 3.70
N THR A 17 5.60 -3.99 2.75
CA THR A 17 5.75 -3.17 1.54
C THR A 17 4.45 -3.11 0.72
N HIS A 18 3.81 -4.26 0.46
CA HIS A 18 2.56 -4.29 -0.32
C HIS A 18 1.43 -3.52 0.39
N MET A 19 1.31 -3.68 1.72
CA MET A 19 0.33 -2.93 2.50
C MET A 19 0.61 -1.43 2.48
N GLY A 20 1.88 -1.02 2.44
CA GLY A 20 2.27 0.38 2.30
C GLY A 20 1.79 0.96 0.97
N VAL A 21 1.96 0.22 -0.13
CA VAL A 21 1.46 0.60 -1.46
C VAL A 21 -0.06 0.70 -1.47
N LEU A 22 -0.77 -0.28 -0.89
CA LEU A 22 -2.24 -0.24 -0.80
C LEU A 22 -2.75 0.96 0.02
N LYS A 23 -2.09 1.27 1.15
CA LYS A 23 -2.42 2.45 1.95
C LYS A 23 -2.23 3.75 1.15
N GLN A 24 -1.15 3.85 0.36
CA GLN A 24 -0.93 5.01 -0.49
C GLN A 24 -1.99 5.11 -1.58
N ALA A 25 -2.30 4.01 -2.27
CA ALA A 25 -3.33 3.97 -3.31
C ALA A 25 -4.72 4.37 -2.77
N ALA A 26 -5.09 3.91 -1.58
CA ALA A 26 -6.32 4.31 -0.91
C ALA A 26 -6.35 5.81 -0.59
N THR A 27 -5.21 6.36 -0.15
CA THR A 27 -5.07 7.80 0.11
C THR A 27 -5.22 8.62 -1.17
N ASP A 28 -4.58 8.19 -2.26
CA ASP A 28 -4.67 8.85 -3.56
C ASP A 28 -6.11 8.80 -4.10
N ARG A 29 -6.81 7.66 -3.94
CA ARG A 29 -8.22 7.51 -4.28
C ARG A 29 -9.10 8.48 -3.49
N HIS A 30 -8.89 8.60 -2.18
CA HIS A 30 -9.62 9.55 -1.34
C HIS A 30 -9.43 11.00 -1.78
N VAL A 31 -8.19 11.40 -2.10
CA VAL A 31 -7.90 12.74 -2.65
C VAL A 31 -8.62 12.96 -3.97
N LYS A 32 -8.58 11.97 -4.88
CA LYS A 32 -9.29 12.04 -6.16
C LYS A 32 -10.81 12.16 -5.99
N ALA A 33 -11.40 11.37 -5.08
CA ALA A 33 -12.82 11.41 -4.78
C ALA A 33 -13.25 12.77 -4.19
N THR A 34 -12.43 13.34 -3.31
CA THR A 34 -12.66 14.68 -2.74
C THR A 34 -12.69 15.73 -3.85
N LYS A 35 -11.69 15.74 -4.73
CA LYS A 35 -11.63 16.67 -5.85
C LYS A 35 -12.82 16.51 -6.82
N ALA A 36 -13.22 15.28 -7.10
CA ALA A 36 -14.37 15.01 -7.94
C ALA A 36 -15.67 15.55 -7.33
N LEU A 37 -15.86 15.38 -6.02
CA LEU A 37 -17.02 15.95 -5.31
C LEU A 37 -17.04 17.49 -5.42
N ASP A 38 -15.90 18.15 -5.20
CA ASP A 38 -15.79 19.61 -5.33
C ASP A 38 -16.16 20.10 -6.74
N GLU A 39 -15.70 19.39 -7.78
CA GLU A 39 -16.04 19.68 -9.18
C GLU A 39 -17.55 19.50 -9.46
N GLN A 40 -18.18 18.45 -8.91
CA GLN A 40 -19.62 18.25 -9.05
C GLN A 40 -20.43 19.29 -8.29
N LEU A 41 -20.01 19.71 -7.10
CA LEU A 41 -20.65 20.78 -6.34
C LEU A 41 -20.56 22.14 -7.07
N ALA A 42 -19.42 22.43 -7.69
CA ALA A 42 -19.28 23.62 -8.54
C ALA A 42 -20.23 23.57 -9.74
N THR A 43 -20.33 22.41 -10.41
CA THR A 43 -21.26 22.19 -11.52
C THR A 43 -22.72 22.36 -11.09
N LYS A 44 -23.08 21.85 -9.91
CA LYS A 44 -24.42 22.01 -9.32
C LYS A 44 -24.79 23.47 -9.15
N LYS A 45 -23.88 24.32 -8.67
CA LYS A 45 -24.09 25.77 -8.54
C LYS A 45 -24.37 26.43 -9.90
N THR A 46 -23.65 26.03 -10.94
CA THR A 46 -23.88 26.51 -12.32
C THR A 46 -25.26 26.08 -12.82
N SER A 47 -25.64 24.81 -12.65
CA SER A 47 -26.96 24.31 -13.05
C SER A 47 -28.11 25.00 -12.30
N GLN A 48 -27.96 25.26 -11.00
CA GLN A 48 -28.94 26.03 -10.21
C GLN A 48 -29.10 27.47 -10.73
N THR A 49 -27.99 28.11 -11.13
CA THR A 49 -28.00 29.45 -11.71
C THR A 49 -28.74 29.46 -13.06
N ALA A 50 -28.53 28.43 -13.88
CA ALA A 50 -29.23 28.25 -15.15
C ALA A 50 -30.75 28.09 -14.95
N VAL A 51 -31.18 27.27 -13.99
CA VAL A 51 -32.61 27.12 -13.63
C VAL A 51 -33.20 28.46 -13.19
N THR A 52 -32.51 29.19 -12.32
CA THR A 52 -32.97 30.51 -11.83
C THR A 52 -33.12 31.51 -12.98
N THR A 53 -32.16 31.54 -13.90
CA THR A 53 -32.17 32.41 -15.08
C THR A 53 -33.32 32.06 -16.01
N ALA A 54 -33.53 30.77 -16.29
CA ALA A 54 -34.61 30.30 -17.14
C ALA A 54 -35.99 30.59 -16.52
N GLN A 55 -36.12 30.43 -15.20
CA GLN A 55 -37.35 30.76 -14.48
C GLN A 55 -37.70 32.25 -14.58
N ALA A 56 -36.72 33.13 -14.40
CA ALA A 56 -36.91 34.58 -14.58
C ALA A 56 -37.32 34.93 -16.02
N ALA A 57 -36.75 34.26 -17.02
CA ALA A 57 -37.11 34.44 -18.42
C ALA A 57 -38.55 33.97 -18.72
N VAL A 58 -39.02 32.88 -18.10
CA VAL A 58 -40.42 32.44 -18.18
C VAL A 58 -41.35 33.52 -17.63
N THR A 59 -41.08 34.04 -16.43
CA THR A 59 -41.89 35.09 -15.82
C THR A 59 -41.97 36.35 -16.70
N LYS A 60 -40.84 36.78 -17.26
CA LYS A 60 -40.80 37.93 -18.18
C LYS A 60 -41.60 37.68 -19.46
N SER A 61 -41.47 36.49 -20.06
CA SER A 61 -42.21 36.13 -21.27
C SER A 61 -43.71 35.97 -21.01
N GLN A 62 -44.12 35.47 -19.85
CA GLN A 62 -45.52 35.40 -19.43
C GLN A 62 -46.14 36.80 -19.32
N ALA A 63 -45.44 37.75 -18.68
CA ALA A 63 -45.89 39.13 -18.61
C ALA A 63 -46.03 39.77 -20.01
N ALA A 64 -45.10 39.49 -20.92
CA ALA A 64 -45.18 39.97 -22.30
C ALA A 64 -46.39 39.38 -23.06
N VAL A 65 -46.71 38.10 -22.84
CA VAL A 65 -47.92 37.48 -23.41
C VAL A 65 -49.18 38.17 -22.90
N GLN A 66 -49.26 38.50 -21.60
CA GLN A 66 -50.42 39.21 -21.03
C GLN A 66 -50.60 40.60 -21.66
N VAL A 67 -49.51 41.34 -21.87
CA VAL A 67 -49.55 42.64 -22.55
C VAL A 67 -50.01 42.49 -24.01
N ALA A 68 -49.44 41.53 -24.75
CA ALA A 68 -49.82 41.28 -26.14
C ALA A 68 -51.30 40.85 -26.26
N GLN A 69 -51.78 40.02 -25.33
CA GLN A 69 -53.19 39.62 -25.25
C GLN A 69 -54.09 40.84 -25.00
N SER A 70 -53.76 41.67 -24.01
CA SER A 70 -54.54 42.89 -23.71
C SER A 70 -54.61 43.85 -24.90
N ASN A 71 -53.53 43.98 -25.69
CA ASN A 71 -53.54 44.81 -26.89
C ASN A 71 -54.43 44.21 -28.00
N PHE A 72 -54.36 42.89 -28.20
CA PHE A 72 -55.22 42.19 -29.15
C PHE A 72 -56.71 42.27 -28.77
N ASP A 73 -57.03 42.18 -27.48
CA ASP A 73 -58.41 42.29 -26.99
C ASP A 73 -58.98 43.72 -27.19
N LYS A 74 -58.12 44.75 -27.12
CA LYS A 74 -58.49 46.15 -27.40
C LYS A 74 -58.61 46.45 -28.89
N ASP A 75 -57.74 45.85 -29.71
CA ASP A 75 -57.67 46.02 -31.15
C ASP A 75 -57.30 44.68 -31.82
N ASN A 76 -58.31 44.00 -32.37
CA ASN A 76 -58.20 42.70 -33.04
C ASN A 76 -57.66 42.85 -34.49
N SER A 77 -56.66 43.69 -34.66
CA SER A 77 -55.98 43.88 -35.94
C SER A 77 -55.07 42.69 -36.25
N ALA A 78 -54.83 42.45 -37.55
CA ALA A 78 -53.92 41.39 -37.99
C ALA A 78 -52.51 41.53 -37.38
N ALA A 79 -52.05 42.77 -37.18
CA ALA A 79 -50.75 43.05 -36.56
C ALA A 79 -50.68 42.61 -35.08
N ASN A 80 -51.73 42.88 -34.30
CA ASN A 80 -51.78 42.45 -32.90
C ASN A 80 -51.91 40.92 -32.79
N LYS A 81 -52.65 40.28 -33.69
CA LYS A 81 -52.72 38.82 -33.77
C LYS A 81 -51.35 38.18 -33.98
N VAL A 82 -50.58 38.69 -34.94
CA VAL A 82 -49.21 38.21 -35.24
C VAL A 82 -48.29 38.44 -34.04
N THR A 83 -48.40 39.59 -33.37
CA THR A 83 -47.59 39.92 -32.18
C THR A 83 -47.88 38.95 -31.01
N LEU A 84 -49.15 38.66 -30.76
CA LEU A 84 -49.57 37.69 -29.74
C LEU A 84 -49.02 36.29 -30.06
N GLN A 85 -49.22 35.80 -31.28
CA GLN A 85 -48.72 34.49 -31.71
C GLN A 85 -47.19 34.39 -31.59
N THR A 86 -46.47 35.44 -32.00
CA THR A 86 -45.01 35.51 -31.89
C THR A 86 -44.55 35.47 -30.42
N THR A 87 -45.25 36.17 -29.53
CA THR A 87 -44.89 36.22 -28.11
C THR A 87 -45.22 34.90 -27.41
N GLN A 88 -46.32 34.25 -27.77
CA GLN A 88 -46.67 32.89 -27.31
C GLN A 88 -45.63 31.86 -27.75
N ALA A 89 -45.15 31.94 -29.00
CA ALA A 89 -44.08 31.08 -29.49
C ALA A 89 -42.78 31.28 -28.68
N LYS A 90 -42.40 32.52 -28.39
CA LYS A 90 -41.24 32.82 -27.51
C LYS A 90 -41.41 32.25 -26.11
N LEU A 91 -42.59 32.38 -25.51
CA LEU A 91 -42.88 31.78 -24.19
C LEU A 91 -42.67 30.26 -24.21
N LYS A 92 -43.16 29.58 -25.25
CA LYS A 92 -42.97 28.14 -25.41
C LYS A 92 -41.48 27.75 -25.45
N THR A 93 -40.67 28.44 -26.26
CA THR A 93 -39.22 28.20 -26.33
C THR A 93 -38.51 28.40 -24.99
N VAL A 94 -38.91 29.42 -24.22
CA VAL A 94 -38.31 29.69 -22.91
C VAL A 94 -38.76 28.64 -21.87
N GLN A 95 -39.99 28.14 -21.94
CA GLN A 95 -40.45 27.01 -21.12
C GLN A 95 -39.67 25.73 -21.44
N GLU A 96 -39.40 25.44 -22.71
CA GLU A 96 -38.55 24.31 -23.11
C GLU A 96 -37.12 24.46 -22.55
N THR A 97 -36.58 25.67 -22.54
CA THR A 97 -35.27 25.98 -21.94
C THR A 97 -35.27 25.73 -20.42
N LEU A 98 -36.34 26.11 -19.71
CA LEU A 98 -36.49 25.83 -18.27
C LEU A 98 -36.51 24.32 -18.01
N THR A 99 -37.29 23.56 -18.78
CA THR A 99 -37.36 22.09 -18.67
C THR A 99 -35.98 21.46 -18.88
N ALA A 100 -35.23 21.93 -19.88
CA ALA A 100 -33.87 21.45 -20.12
C ALA A 100 -32.90 21.79 -18.98
N ALA A 101 -32.99 23.00 -18.42
CA ALA A 101 -32.18 23.41 -17.28
C ALA A 101 -32.48 22.57 -16.02
N GLN A 102 -33.76 22.27 -15.77
CA GLN A 102 -34.19 21.40 -14.66
C GLN A 102 -33.67 19.98 -14.83
N ALA A 103 -33.81 19.40 -16.02
CA ALA A 103 -33.27 18.07 -16.31
C ALA A 103 -31.74 17.99 -16.14
N ASN A 104 -31.02 19.06 -16.49
CA ASN A 104 -29.57 19.14 -16.24
C ASN A 104 -29.23 19.25 -14.75
N LEU A 105 -30.03 19.98 -13.97
CA LEU A 105 -29.85 20.06 -12.52
C LEU A 105 -30.10 18.70 -11.86
N ASP A 106 -31.11 17.95 -12.29
CA ASP A 106 -31.41 16.60 -11.79
C ASP A 106 -30.24 15.64 -12.03
N LYS A 107 -29.72 15.59 -13.26
CA LYS A 107 -28.51 14.81 -13.58
C LYS A 107 -27.31 15.23 -12.74
N THR A 108 -27.13 16.53 -12.52
CA THR A 108 -26.03 17.03 -11.69
C THR A 108 -26.19 16.58 -10.23
N ASN A 109 -27.40 16.54 -9.70
CA ASN A 109 -27.66 16.03 -8.35
C ASN A 109 -27.33 14.53 -8.23
N GLU A 110 -27.66 13.72 -9.25
CA GLU A 110 -27.26 12.31 -9.30
C GLU A 110 -25.74 12.16 -9.28
N HIS A 111 -25.02 12.98 -10.05
CA HIS A 111 -23.55 12.96 -10.03
C HIS A 111 -22.95 13.38 -8.70
N VAL A 112 -23.54 14.36 -8.00
CA VAL A 112 -23.12 14.73 -6.63
C VAL A 112 -23.33 13.56 -5.68
N MET A 113 -24.48 12.88 -5.71
CA MET A 113 -24.73 11.70 -4.87
C MET A 113 -23.70 10.59 -5.11
N MET A 114 -23.40 10.28 -6.37
CA MET A 114 -22.38 9.27 -6.70
C MET A 114 -20.98 9.67 -6.20
N ALA A 115 -20.64 10.97 -6.27
CA ALA A 115 -19.36 11.47 -5.77
C ALA A 115 -19.27 11.42 -4.23
N GLU A 116 -20.36 11.70 -3.53
CA GLU A 116 -20.45 11.56 -2.06
C GLU A 116 -20.28 10.09 -1.63
N GLU A 117 -20.93 9.16 -2.32
CA GLU A 117 -20.80 7.73 -2.07
C GLU A 117 -19.36 7.24 -2.31
N GLU A 118 -18.74 7.65 -3.41
CA GLU A 118 -17.35 7.30 -3.72
C GLU A 118 -16.37 7.88 -2.68
N LEU A 119 -16.60 9.10 -2.19
CA LEU A 119 -15.81 9.67 -1.09
C LEU A 119 -15.95 8.86 0.20
N ALA A 120 -17.17 8.44 0.54
CA ALA A 120 -17.42 7.59 1.70
C ALA A 120 -16.70 6.24 1.58
N ASN A 121 -16.77 5.60 0.41
CA ASN A 121 -16.08 4.35 0.10
C ASN A 121 -14.55 4.51 0.20
N ALA A 122 -13.99 5.56 -0.38
CA ALA A 122 -12.56 5.84 -0.32
C ALA A 122 -12.09 6.11 1.12
N LYS A 123 -12.90 6.78 1.95
CA LYS A 123 -12.61 7.00 3.38
C LYS A 123 -12.57 5.68 4.16
N ILE A 124 -13.51 4.77 3.88
CA ILE A 124 -13.51 3.42 4.46
C ILE A 124 -12.24 2.68 4.04
N GLU A 125 -11.87 2.73 2.76
CA GLU A 125 -10.67 2.08 2.21
C GLU A 125 -9.38 2.60 2.87
N VAL A 126 -9.23 3.91 3.06
CA VAL A 126 -8.10 4.51 3.81
C VAL A 126 -8.04 3.98 5.24
N SER A 127 -9.18 3.93 5.93
CA SER A 127 -9.21 3.44 7.31
C SER A 127 -8.85 1.96 7.44
N GLY A 128 -9.31 1.13 6.49
CA GLY A 128 -9.01 -0.30 6.43
C GLY A 128 -7.54 -0.55 6.12
N THR A 129 -7.05 0.00 5.01
CA THR A 129 -5.65 -0.16 4.58
C THR A 129 -4.65 0.40 5.58
N SER A 130 -4.98 1.49 6.27
CA SER A 130 -4.13 2.02 7.35
C SER A 130 -4.04 1.07 8.54
N ARG A 131 -5.14 0.41 8.91
CA ARG A 131 -5.14 -0.61 9.99
C ARG A 131 -4.32 -1.82 9.56
N ASP A 132 -4.53 -2.33 8.36
CA ASP A 132 -3.82 -3.49 7.84
C ASP A 132 -2.32 -3.22 7.69
N PHE A 133 -1.94 -2.01 7.27
CA PHE A 133 -0.54 -1.58 7.25
C PHE A 133 0.09 -1.56 8.66
N GLN A 134 -0.62 -1.05 9.67
CA GLN A 134 -0.13 -1.06 11.05
C GLN A 134 0.08 -2.49 11.57
N MET A 135 -0.81 -3.43 11.21
CA MET A 135 -0.67 -4.84 11.58
C MET A 135 0.54 -5.48 10.88
N ALA A 136 0.69 -5.26 9.57
CA ALA A 136 1.83 -5.76 8.81
C ALA A 136 3.16 -5.20 9.33
N GLN A 137 3.20 -3.93 9.69
CA GLN A 137 4.37 -3.31 10.33
C GLN A 137 4.69 -3.97 11.68
N ARG A 138 3.69 -4.17 12.54
CA ARG A 138 3.91 -4.85 13.82
C ARG A 138 4.40 -6.28 13.67
N ASP A 139 3.84 -7.05 12.73
CA ASP A 139 4.29 -8.42 12.47
C ASP A 139 5.74 -8.44 11.96
N TYR A 140 6.13 -7.48 11.13
CA TYR A 140 7.53 -7.30 10.70
C TYR A 140 8.45 -6.97 11.89
N ASP A 141 8.07 -5.97 12.70
CA ASP A 141 8.83 -5.50 13.86
C ASP A 141 9.02 -6.58 14.94
N ILE A 142 8.10 -7.55 15.04
CA ILE A 142 8.22 -8.71 15.94
C ILE A 142 9.16 -9.76 15.37
N VAL A 143 9.08 -10.06 14.07
CA VAL A 143 9.85 -11.16 13.46
C VAL A 143 11.30 -10.78 13.21
N GLN A 144 11.59 -9.51 12.90
CA GLN A 144 12.95 -9.03 12.65
C GLN A 144 13.94 -9.33 13.81
N PRO A 145 13.69 -8.93 15.06
CA PRO A 145 14.61 -9.22 16.17
C PRO A 145 14.71 -10.73 16.43
N GLN A 146 13.63 -11.49 16.29
CA GLN A 146 13.66 -12.94 16.47
C GLN A 146 14.55 -13.64 15.42
N ALA A 147 14.51 -13.19 14.16
CA ALA A 147 15.40 -13.67 13.12
C ALA A 147 16.87 -13.34 13.43
N ALA A 148 17.15 -12.12 13.91
CA ALA A 148 18.50 -11.72 14.33
C ALA A 148 19.03 -12.58 15.48
N VAL A 149 18.21 -12.87 16.50
CA VAL A 149 18.56 -13.78 17.60
C VAL A 149 18.87 -15.20 17.07
N ASN A 150 18.08 -15.71 16.14
CA ASN A 150 18.32 -17.02 15.55
C ASN A 150 19.64 -17.08 14.76
N GLN A 151 19.98 -16.01 14.03
CA GLN A 151 21.26 -15.88 13.34
C GLN A 151 22.42 -15.85 14.34
N ALA A 152 22.31 -15.04 15.41
CA ALA A 152 23.32 -14.97 16.46
C ALA A 152 23.52 -16.34 17.14
N LYS A 153 22.44 -17.05 17.46
CA LYS A 153 22.50 -18.39 18.04
C LYS A 153 23.23 -19.37 17.12
N ALA A 154 22.90 -19.38 15.83
CA ALA A 154 23.58 -20.24 14.86
C ALA A 154 25.08 -19.93 14.76
N ALA A 155 25.45 -18.65 14.75
CA ALA A 155 26.84 -18.22 14.73
C ALA A 155 27.61 -18.63 15.99
N VAL A 156 26.99 -18.52 17.17
CA VAL A 156 27.58 -18.97 18.45
C VAL A 156 27.76 -20.49 18.44
N THR A 157 26.76 -21.26 18.02
CA THR A 157 26.87 -22.73 17.90
C THR A 157 28.02 -23.14 16.97
N ALA A 158 28.17 -22.48 15.81
CA ALA A 158 29.28 -22.75 14.89
C ALA A 158 30.66 -22.39 15.49
N LYS A 159 30.74 -21.33 16.31
CA LYS A 159 31.97 -20.99 17.05
C LYS A 159 32.28 -22.05 18.11
N LEU A 160 31.29 -22.52 18.86
CA LEU A 160 31.47 -23.57 19.88
C LEU A 160 31.98 -24.88 19.26
N GLN A 161 31.42 -25.29 18.11
CA GLN A 161 31.90 -26.47 17.38
C GLN A 161 33.36 -26.33 16.95
N ARG A 162 33.79 -25.15 16.49
CA ARG A 162 35.20 -24.89 16.17
C ARG A 162 36.10 -24.95 17.39
N VAL A 163 35.68 -24.35 18.51
CA VAL A 163 36.45 -24.41 19.77
C VAL A 163 36.62 -25.85 20.23
N ALA A 164 35.56 -26.67 20.19
CA ALA A 164 35.65 -28.09 20.51
C ALA A 164 36.65 -28.82 19.60
N GLY A 165 36.58 -28.61 18.28
CA GLY A 165 37.54 -29.21 17.36
C GLY A 165 38.99 -28.76 17.59
N THR A 166 39.21 -27.47 17.92
CA THR A 166 40.54 -26.98 18.30
C THR A 166 41.01 -27.58 19.62
N GLN A 167 40.13 -27.78 20.59
CA GLN A 167 40.47 -28.43 21.86
C GLN A 167 40.93 -29.88 21.63
N ASP A 168 40.25 -30.63 20.76
CA ASP A 168 40.65 -31.99 20.36
C ASP A 168 42.04 -32.01 19.69
N GLN A 169 42.33 -31.02 18.84
CA GLN A 169 43.65 -30.85 18.22
C GLN A 169 44.75 -30.56 19.25
N VAL A 170 44.48 -29.69 20.23
CA VAL A 170 45.42 -29.39 21.32
C VAL A 170 45.72 -30.65 22.14
N VAL A 171 44.69 -31.43 22.48
CA VAL A 171 44.85 -32.71 23.19
C VAL A 171 45.72 -33.68 22.39
N THR A 172 45.50 -33.74 21.08
CA THR A 172 46.29 -34.59 20.17
C THR A 172 47.75 -34.14 20.13
N ALA A 173 48.01 -32.85 19.92
CA ALA A 173 49.36 -32.29 19.91
C ALA A 173 50.09 -32.49 21.25
N GLN A 174 49.39 -32.39 22.38
CA GLN A 174 49.96 -32.66 23.70
C GLN A 174 50.39 -34.12 23.86
N ARG A 175 49.62 -35.07 23.31
CA ARG A 175 49.97 -36.49 23.29
C ARG A 175 51.21 -36.74 22.42
N GLU A 176 51.26 -36.16 21.23
CA GLU A 176 52.41 -36.26 20.32
C GLU A 176 53.68 -35.67 20.93
N LEU A 177 53.58 -34.50 21.57
CA LEU A 177 54.69 -33.89 22.30
C LEU A 177 55.22 -34.81 23.41
N SER A 178 54.31 -35.42 24.19
CA SER A 178 54.69 -36.36 25.26
C SER A 178 55.42 -37.59 24.70
N GLN A 179 54.96 -38.13 23.57
CA GLN A 179 55.62 -39.23 22.88
C GLN A 179 57.01 -38.83 22.35
N ALA A 180 57.14 -37.65 21.75
CA ALA A 180 58.42 -37.14 21.26
C ALA A 180 59.44 -36.93 22.40
N GLN A 181 58.99 -36.40 23.55
CA GLN A 181 59.84 -36.24 24.74
C GLN A 181 60.33 -37.59 25.29
N ALA A 182 59.47 -38.61 25.33
CA ALA A 182 59.85 -39.97 25.71
C ALA A 182 60.88 -40.57 24.73
N GLY A 183 60.67 -40.35 23.42
CA GLY A 183 61.62 -40.74 22.37
C GLY A 183 62.98 -40.07 22.54
N LEU A 184 63.02 -38.75 22.78
CA LEU A 184 64.24 -38.00 23.02
C LEU A 184 65.01 -38.50 24.24
N THR A 185 64.31 -38.81 25.33
CA THR A 185 64.90 -39.39 26.56
C THR A 185 65.57 -40.73 26.26
N THR A 186 64.90 -41.58 25.47
CA THR A 186 65.44 -42.88 25.05
C THR A 186 66.70 -42.72 24.19
N VAL A 187 66.68 -41.79 23.22
CA VAL A 187 67.84 -41.49 22.38
C VAL A 187 69.00 -40.98 23.24
N ARG A 188 68.75 -40.04 24.15
CA ARG A 188 69.78 -39.50 25.05
C ARG A 188 70.42 -40.61 25.90
N ALA A 189 69.61 -41.50 26.47
CA ALA A 189 70.11 -42.64 27.25
C ALA A 189 71.01 -43.56 26.41
N ARG A 190 70.59 -43.89 25.18
CA ARG A 190 71.41 -44.68 24.25
C ARG A 190 72.71 -43.98 23.89
N THR A 191 72.68 -42.69 23.57
CA THR A 191 73.87 -41.90 23.24
C THR A 191 74.85 -41.86 24.41
N LEU A 192 74.35 -41.64 25.63
CA LEU A 192 75.19 -41.66 26.84
C LEU A 192 75.85 -43.02 27.01
N ALA A 193 75.08 -44.12 26.90
CA ALA A 193 75.62 -45.47 26.99
C ALA A 193 76.70 -45.75 25.92
N THR A 194 76.53 -45.29 24.68
CA THR A 194 77.56 -45.43 23.63
C THR A 194 78.80 -44.58 23.90
N LEU A 195 78.66 -43.38 24.46
CA LEU A 195 79.80 -42.53 24.83
C LEU A 195 80.58 -43.13 25.99
N THR A 196 79.90 -43.66 27.00
CA THR A 196 80.54 -44.41 28.10
C THR A 196 81.28 -45.64 27.57
N ALA A 197 80.66 -46.43 26.69
CA ALA A 197 81.31 -47.59 26.08
C ALA A 197 82.51 -47.21 25.16
N ALA A 198 82.51 -46.01 24.57
CA ALA A 198 83.64 -45.50 23.79
C ALA A 198 84.79 -45.00 24.69
N ALA A 199 84.49 -44.48 25.88
CA ALA A 199 85.47 -44.04 26.87
C ALA A 199 86.19 -45.20 27.57
N GLU A 200 85.60 -46.40 27.60
CA GLU A 200 86.18 -47.61 28.20
C GLU A 200 87.10 -48.42 27.26
N LYS A 201 87.40 -47.92 26.04
CA LYS A 201 88.40 -48.56 25.14
C LYS A 201 89.82 -48.01 25.38
N PRO A 202 90.85 -48.85 25.61
CA PRO A 202 92.23 -48.39 25.72
C PRO A 202 92.82 -47.97 24.35
N MET A 203 93.60 -46.89 24.34
CA MET A 203 94.50 -46.53 23.24
C MET A 203 95.62 -47.57 23.14
N THR A 204 95.72 -48.33 22.04
CA THR A 204 97.02 -48.76 21.48
C THR A 204 96.90 -49.19 20.00
N GLU A 205 97.60 -48.43 19.15
CA GLU A 205 98.32 -48.76 17.89
C GLU A 205 97.73 -49.54 16.69
N LYS A 206 98.13 -49.05 15.50
CA LYS A 206 98.04 -49.60 14.13
C LYS A 206 99.27 -50.52 13.87
N PRO A 207 99.29 -51.49 12.91
CA PRO A 207 99.29 -51.16 11.46
C PRO A 207 98.63 -52.17 10.46
N VAL A 208 98.31 -51.60 9.27
CA VAL A 208 98.38 -52.07 7.86
C VAL A 208 98.01 -53.52 7.44
N GLY A 209 97.08 -53.63 6.48
CA GLY A 209 97.06 -54.72 5.47
C GLY A 209 95.70 -55.05 4.84
N GLU A 210 95.55 -54.76 3.54
CA GLU A 210 94.59 -55.31 2.56
C GLU A 210 93.15 -54.73 2.39
N ARG A 211 92.96 -54.11 1.21
CA ARG A 211 91.72 -53.97 0.41
C ARG A 211 91.68 -55.13 -0.62
N PRO A 212 90.57 -55.41 -1.37
CA PRO A 212 89.30 -54.68 -1.53
C PRO A 212 88.06 -55.61 -1.36
N VAL A 213 86.81 -55.17 -1.45
CA VAL A 213 85.98 -55.13 -2.68
C VAL A 213 84.82 -54.14 -2.51
N VAL A 214 84.61 -53.38 -3.57
CA VAL A 214 83.51 -52.46 -3.81
C VAL A 214 82.21 -53.23 -4.02
N SER A 215 81.10 -52.77 -3.43
CA SER A 215 79.79 -52.95 -4.04
C SER A 215 78.97 -51.68 -3.88
N HIS A 216 78.66 -51.08 -5.03
CA HIS A 216 77.79 -49.94 -5.15
C HIS A 216 76.34 -50.36 -4.90
N SER A 217 75.61 -49.56 -4.13
CA SER A 217 74.19 -49.34 -4.42
C SER A 217 73.82 -47.91 -4.06
N THR A 218 73.56 -47.18 -5.13
CA THR A 218 73.01 -45.84 -5.22
C THR A 218 71.60 -45.80 -4.63
N GLY A 219 71.44 -45.09 -3.53
CA GLY A 219 70.16 -44.56 -3.06
C GLY A 219 70.25 -43.04 -3.08
N THR A 220 69.63 -42.44 -4.08
CA THR A 220 69.57 -41.00 -4.37
C THR A 220 69.12 -40.19 -3.13
N SER A 221 69.99 -39.28 -2.70
CA SER A 221 69.61 -38.16 -1.83
C SER A 221 68.98 -37.07 -2.70
N THR A 222 67.71 -36.75 -2.47
CA THR A 222 67.16 -35.45 -2.86
C THR A 222 67.19 -34.56 -1.62
N SER A 223 68.29 -33.82 -1.49
CA SER A 223 68.38 -32.67 -0.61
C SER A 223 67.65 -31.50 -1.27
N THR A 224 66.62 -30.97 -0.62
CA THR A 224 66.20 -29.58 -0.80
C THR A 224 66.08 -28.96 0.59
N ASN A 225 67.23 -28.50 1.10
CA ASN A 225 67.23 -27.47 2.14
C ASN A 225 66.99 -26.12 1.47
N GLN A 226 65.88 -25.48 1.82
CA GLN A 226 65.86 -24.02 1.98
C GLN A 226 65.32 -23.74 3.38
N SER A 227 66.25 -23.58 4.33
CA SER A 227 65.98 -22.83 5.55
C SER A 227 65.90 -21.35 5.20
N ALA A 228 64.78 -20.74 5.53
CA ALA A 228 64.62 -19.30 5.59
C ALA A 228 65.55 -18.71 6.65
N ALA A 229 66.33 -17.69 6.28
CA ALA A 229 67.00 -16.82 7.24
C ALA A 229 65.96 -15.91 7.93
N PRO A 230 66.16 -15.56 9.22
CA PRO A 230 65.26 -14.68 9.96
C PRO A 230 65.75 -13.22 9.89
N GLN A 231 64.88 -12.27 9.54
CA GLN A 231 65.10 -10.87 9.88
C GLN A 231 63.83 -10.01 9.75
N ALA A 232 63.26 -9.60 10.88
CA ALA A 232 62.75 -8.25 11.11
C ALA A 232 62.31 -8.06 12.58
N THR A 233 62.83 -6.98 13.15
CA THR A 233 62.70 -6.41 14.49
C THR A 233 61.28 -5.87 14.80
N PRO A 234 61.00 -5.45 16.06
CA PRO A 234 59.66 -5.38 16.63
C PRO A 234 58.95 -4.04 16.42
N ALA A 235 57.62 -4.06 16.42
CA ALA A 235 56.77 -2.89 16.65
C ALA A 235 55.60 -3.24 17.60
N LYS A 236 55.68 -2.71 18.81
CA LYS A 236 54.56 -2.34 19.70
C LYS A 236 54.29 -0.84 19.41
N PRO A 237 53.09 -0.23 19.49
CA PRO A 237 52.00 -0.36 20.49
C PRO A 237 50.60 -0.42 19.81
N THR A 238 49.41 -0.48 20.44
CA THR A 238 48.86 0.26 21.58
C THR A 238 47.53 -0.39 22.00
N LEU A 239 47.33 -0.54 23.31
CA LEU A 239 46.03 -0.83 23.93
C LEU A 239 45.16 0.42 23.78
N ASN A 240 44.03 0.35 23.05
CA ASN A 240 42.95 1.31 23.21
C ASN A 240 41.82 0.67 24.01
N GLN A 241 41.77 1.06 25.27
CA GLN A 241 40.56 1.01 26.09
C GLN A 241 39.57 2.03 25.52
N SER A 242 38.36 1.57 25.20
CA SER A 242 37.21 2.47 25.09
C SER A 242 36.01 1.80 25.76
N SER A 243 35.80 2.24 26.99
CA SER A 243 34.52 2.65 27.59
C SER A 243 33.32 1.70 27.50
N SER A 244 33.07 1.09 28.65
CA SER A 244 31.76 0.68 29.17
C SER A 244 30.71 1.77 28.92
N ALA A 245 29.65 1.44 28.20
CA ALA A 245 28.42 2.22 28.16
C ALA A 245 27.27 1.36 28.71
N SER A 246 26.85 1.72 29.92
CA SER A 246 25.69 1.19 30.63
C SER A 246 24.41 1.79 30.03
N VAL A 247 23.42 0.97 29.67
CA VAL A 247 22.00 1.38 29.54
C VAL A 247 21.07 0.17 29.71
N PRO A 248 19.80 0.33 30.10
CA PRO A 248 19.26 -0.22 31.34
C PRO A 248 18.25 -1.34 31.10
N THR A 249 18.03 -2.17 32.12
CA THR A 249 16.99 -3.19 32.13
C THR A 249 15.61 -2.54 32.30
N ALA A 250 14.89 -2.31 31.20
CA ALA A 250 13.46 -2.01 31.27
C ALA A 250 12.68 -3.34 31.28
N GLN A 251 12.20 -3.74 32.46
CA GLN A 251 11.22 -4.82 32.60
C GLN A 251 9.89 -4.36 31.99
N ARG A 252 9.51 -4.91 30.83
CA ARG A 252 8.17 -4.71 30.28
C ARG A 252 7.30 -5.91 30.64
N VAL A 253 6.36 -5.66 31.55
CA VAL A 253 5.28 -6.58 31.92
C VAL A 253 4.53 -7.01 30.65
N VAL A 254 4.56 -8.32 30.38
CA VAL A 254 3.78 -8.95 29.31
C VAL A 254 2.40 -9.25 29.88
N THR A 255 1.42 -8.37 29.61
CA THR A 255 0.01 -8.71 29.84
C THR A 255 -0.45 -9.59 28.69
N THR A 256 -0.57 -10.89 28.93
CA THR A 256 -1.17 -11.85 27.99
C THR A 256 -2.70 -11.72 28.02
N GLN A 257 -3.28 -11.06 27.03
CA GLN A 257 -4.71 -11.16 26.76
C GLN A 257 -4.93 -12.17 25.61
N PRO A 258 -5.73 -13.23 25.79
CA PRO A 258 -5.89 -14.26 24.77
C PRO A 258 -6.65 -13.72 23.54
N ARG A 259 -6.09 -13.97 22.35
CA ARG A 259 -6.69 -13.69 21.04
C ARG A 259 -7.94 -14.55 20.84
N GLN A 260 -9.10 -13.92 20.61
CA GLN A 260 -10.15 -14.54 19.79
C GLN A 260 -9.91 -14.11 18.34
N ALA A 261 -9.45 -15.05 17.52
CA ALA A 261 -9.34 -14.86 16.09
C ALA A 261 -10.72 -15.12 15.45
N THR A 262 -11.48 -14.07 15.20
CA THR A 262 -12.63 -14.15 14.30
C THR A 262 -12.15 -13.81 12.90
N THR A 263 -11.88 -14.83 12.09
CA THR A 263 -11.67 -14.69 10.65
C THR A 263 -13.00 -14.23 10.02
N VAL A 264 -13.16 -12.93 9.80
CA VAL A 264 -14.23 -12.42 8.93
C VAL A 264 -13.58 -12.02 7.62
N LEU A 265 -13.54 -12.97 6.67
CA LEU A 265 -13.20 -12.72 5.29
C LEU A 265 -14.35 -11.90 4.68
N ARG A 266 -14.27 -10.56 4.70
CA ARG A 266 -15.23 -9.70 3.98
C ARG A 266 -14.78 -9.59 2.53
N THR A 267 -15.36 -10.42 1.67
CA THR A 267 -15.29 -10.27 0.22
C THR A 267 -16.04 -9.00 -0.19
N THR A 268 -15.32 -7.94 -0.56
CA THR A 268 -15.90 -6.82 -1.32
C THR A 268 -15.60 -7.05 -2.80
N THR A 269 -16.49 -7.76 -3.48
CA THR A 269 -16.53 -7.80 -4.95
C THR A 269 -16.93 -6.43 -5.47
N SER A 270 -16.00 -5.73 -6.12
CA SER A 270 -16.31 -4.58 -6.97
C SER A 270 -16.90 -5.07 -8.30
N PRO A 271 -17.98 -4.48 -8.83
CA PRO A 271 -18.48 -4.84 -10.15
C PRO A 271 -17.54 -4.28 -11.22
N ALA A 272 -16.95 -5.18 -12.01
CA ALA A 272 -16.16 -4.82 -13.18
C ALA A 272 -17.09 -4.35 -14.30
N MET A 273 -16.94 -3.10 -14.74
CA MET A 273 -17.51 -2.61 -15.98
C MET A 273 -16.82 -3.30 -17.18
N ALA A 274 -17.53 -4.21 -17.84
CA ALA A 274 -17.11 -4.78 -19.11
C ALA A 274 -17.41 -3.82 -20.27
N LYS A 275 -16.39 -3.46 -21.04
CA LYS A 275 -16.53 -2.87 -22.38
C LYS A 275 -16.90 -3.97 -23.38
N PRO A 276 -17.88 -3.80 -24.27
CA PRO A 276 -18.13 -4.78 -25.32
C PRO A 276 -17.23 -4.53 -26.54
N VAL A 277 -16.53 -5.58 -26.98
CA VAL A 277 -15.89 -5.69 -28.29
C VAL A 277 -16.75 -6.62 -29.15
N THR A 278 -16.92 -6.21 -30.40
CA THR A 278 -17.72 -6.79 -31.50
C THR A 278 -17.29 -8.20 -31.94
N GLN A 279 -18.24 -9.12 -32.17
CA GLN A 279 -18.57 -9.78 -33.46
C GLN A 279 -19.37 -11.09 -33.31
N GLN A 280 -20.42 -11.24 -34.15
CA GLN A 280 -21.03 -12.46 -34.71
C GLN A 280 -21.65 -13.49 -33.73
N THR A 281 -22.89 -13.98 -33.85
CA THR A 281 -23.66 -14.45 -35.03
C THR A 281 -25.14 -14.64 -34.63
N VAL A 282 -26.09 -14.43 -35.56
CA VAL A 282 -27.54 -14.68 -35.42
C VAL A 282 -27.85 -16.11 -35.92
N PRO A 283 -28.75 -16.91 -35.31
CA PRO A 283 -30.15 -16.98 -35.78
C PRO A 283 -31.27 -17.17 -34.72
N THR A 284 -32.35 -16.41 -34.93
CA THR A 284 -33.80 -16.64 -34.71
C THR A 284 -34.35 -17.71 -33.75
N THR A 285 -35.22 -17.31 -32.82
CA THR A 285 -36.67 -17.67 -32.78
C THR A 285 -37.44 -16.87 -31.71
N ALA A 286 -38.71 -16.63 -31.98
CA ALA A 286 -39.61 -15.75 -31.24
C ALA A 286 -40.14 -16.37 -29.94
N THR A 287 -40.27 -15.58 -28.87
CA THR A 287 -41.32 -15.79 -27.87
C THR A 287 -41.78 -14.45 -27.30
N LYS A 288 -43.06 -14.17 -27.56
CA LYS A 288 -43.85 -13.04 -27.10
C LYS A 288 -44.23 -13.28 -25.64
N THR A 289 -43.79 -12.41 -24.73
CA THR A 289 -44.41 -12.27 -23.40
C THR A 289 -44.76 -10.82 -23.19
N ALA A 290 -46.06 -10.54 -23.21
CA ALA A 290 -46.63 -9.25 -22.86
C ALA A 290 -46.83 -9.20 -21.34
N THR A 291 -46.38 -8.13 -20.69
CA THR A 291 -46.89 -7.75 -19.37
C THR A 291 -46.76 -6.24 -19.17
N LEU A 292 -47.93 -5.59 -19.12
CA LEU A 292 -48.32 -4.27 -18.58
C LEU A 292 -47.40 -3.04 -18.71
N PRO A 293 -47.86 -1.94 -19.33
CA PRO A 293 -47.23 -0.64 -19.16
C PRO A 293 -47.56 -0.06 -17.77
N GLN A 294 -46.53 0.19 -16.96
CA GLN A 294 -46.63 1.09 -15.79
C GLN A 294 -46.80 2.53 -16.28
N THR A 295 -48.03 2.92 -16.62
CA THR A 295 -48.44 4.33 -16.63
C THR A 295 -48.77 4.73 -15.20
N GLY A 296 -47.84 5.41 -14.50
CA GLY A 296 -48.05 5.70 -13.07
C GLY A 296 -47.44 6.97 -12.48
N GLU A 297 -46.42 7.62 -13.09
CA GLU A 297 -45.76 8.74 -12.39
C GLU A 297 -45.59 10.05 -13.16
N GLN A 298 -45.71 10.05 -14.50
CA GLN A 298 -45.60 11.32 -15.24
C GLN A 298 -46.91 12.12 -15.30
N THR A 299 -48.06 11.45 -15.27
CA THR A 299 -49.37 12.14 -15.33
C THR A 299 -49.64 12.95 -14.05
N ASN A 300 -49.21 12.44 -12.88
CA ASN A 300 -49.42 13.13 -11.62
C ASN A 300 -48.52 14.37 -11.44
N ARG A 301 -47.28 14.38 -11.95
CA ARG A 301 -46.41 15.57 -11.85
C ARG A 301 -46.91 16.73 -12.71
N VAL A 302 -47.46 16.44 -13.89
CA VAL A 302 -48.06 17.47 -14.76
C VAL A 302 -49.33 18.05 -14.15
N LEU A 303 -50.16 17.24 -13.49
CA LEU A 303 -51.35 17.70 -12.77
C LEU A 303 -51.01 18.56 -11.52
N THR A 304 -49.95 18.22 -10.77
CA THR A 304 -49.54 19.01 -9.59
C THR A 304 -48.94 20.36 -9.98
N VAL A 305 -48.19 20.44 -11.09
CA VAL A 305 -47.65 21.71 -11.60
C VAL A 305 -48.76 22.59 -12.19
N LEU A 306 -49.76 21.99 -12.86
CA LEU A 306 -50.92 22.73 -13.37
C LEU A 306 -51.83 23.23 -12.22
N GLY A 307 -51.97 22.46 -11.14
CA GLY A 307 -52.73 22.84 -9.95
C GLY A 307 -52.13 24.02 -9.17
N PHE A 308 -50.80 24.13 -9.11
CA PHE A 308 -50.13 25.26 -8.45
C PHE A 308 -50.21 26.57 -9.27
N VAL A 309 -50.24 26.48 -10.60
CA VAL A 309 -50.39 27.66 -11.47
C VAL A 309 -51.80 28.25 -11.40
N LEU A 310 -52.83 27.42 -11.17
CA LEU A 310 -54.22 27.89 -10.98
C LEU A 310 -54.46 28.55 -9.61
N LEU A 311 -53.75 28.17 -8.55
CA LEU A 311 -53.93 28.75 -7.21
C LEU A 311 -53.27 30.12 -7.05
N ALA A 312 -52.21 30.40 -7.81
CA ALA A 312 -51.57 31.73 -7.83
C ALA A 312 -52.38 32.78 -8.61
N ALA A 313 -53.24 32.37 -9.55
CA ALA A 313 -54.02 33.29 -10.37
C ALA A 313 -55.31 33.80 -9.66
N THR A 314 -55.87 33.06 -8.70
CA THR A 314 -57.08 33.47 -7.98
C THR A 314 -56.79 34.38 -6.77
N SER A 315 -55.54 34.42 -6.30
CA SER A 315 -55.16 35.21 -5.12
C SER A 315 -54.86 36.69 -5.42
N LEU A 316 -54.82 37.09 -6.69
CA LEU A 316 -54.50 38.47 -7.09
C LEU A 316 -55.73 39.27 -7.59
N PHE A 317 -56.93 38.68 -7.56
CA PHE A 317 -58.15 39.28 -8.12
C PHE A 317 -59.24 39.54 -7.07
N GLY A 318 -58.86 40.05 -5.90
CA GLY A 318 -59.81 40.16 -4.78
C GLY A 318 -59.60 41.30 -3.79
N PHE A 319 -59.12 42.48 -4.17
CA PHE A 319 -59.31 43.68 -3.34
C PHE A 319 -59.26 44.96 -4.19
N SER A 320 -60.39 45.37 -4.75
CA SER A 320 -60.57 46.78 -5.09
C SER A 320 -62.04 47.22 -4.97
N LYS A 321 -62.21 48.35 -4.25
CA LYS A 321 -63.32 49.30 -4.23
C LYS A 321 -64.59 48.98 -3.44
N GLN A 322 -64.77 49.72 -2.34
CA GLN A 322 -65.86 50.69 -2.05
C GLN A 322 -65.65 51.14 -0.59
N GLN A 323 -65.69 52.41 -0.16
CA GLN A 323 -66.59 53.50 -0.49
C GLN A 323 -65.90 54.87 -0.28
N ARG A 324 -66.29 55.86 -1.10
CA ARG A 324 -66.11 57.29 -0.80
C ARG A 324 -67.40 57.84 -0.16
N ARG A 325 -67.21 58.85 0.71
CA ARG A 325 -67.97 60.12 0.86
C ARG A 325 -68.66 60.37 2.22
N HIS A 326 -68.22 61.49 2.80
CA HIS A 326 -68.89 62.53 3.60
C HIS A 326 -69.75 62.16 4.83
N LYS A 327 -69.37 62.75 5.97
CA LYS A 327 -70.25 63.64 6.74
C LYS A 327 -69.42 64.73 7.44
N THR A 328 -69.84 65.97 7.25
CA THR A 328 -69.55 67.15 8.07
C THR A 328 -70.44 67.17 9.33
N THR A 329 -70.02 68.00 10.30
CA THR A 329 -70.75 68.49 11.51
C THR A 329 -70.89 67.45 12.63
N ASP A 330 -70.58 67.68 13.91
CA ASP A 330 -70.24 68.86 14.74
C ASP A 330 -68.81 68.78 15.32
#